data_AF-A0A8T1RGI1-F1
#
_entry.id   AF-A0A8T1RGI1-F1
#
_cell.length_a   1.000
_cell.length_b   1.000
_cell.length_c   1.000
_cell.angle_alpha   90.00
_cell.angle_beta   90.00
_cell.angle_gamma   90.00
#
_symmetry.space_group_name_H-M   'P 1'
#
loop_
_entity.id
_entity.type
_entity.pdbx_description
1 polymer ?
#
loop_
_entity_poly.entity_id
_entity_poly.type
_entity_poly.pdbx_seq_one_letter_code
_entity_poly.pdbx_strand_id
1 'polypeptide(L)'
;MLEMSFFALKIISEVSIVQCMLFEYMDVSPILAYTALALHMTLQNVTIHSTKLRGTKKNNSTDSLRSFQEPTVLEHAVEHVLNCVEKLLGALDSGKHGKTPLEFEQATHKAASHGQQRREPQTYGSSPSASESVKTEQKRLSITVKMLTAILKFMVDITSMGLLSHCHVQFLKFTSRYVQYIISSLRRQSHDQFQFKEEDLKNIILCLKSSFTYAAKLVNLVHRDISKTSPLPPEAFELGNDLLDLISSIELYQGSGNAARIVAAAKPWLPDLILALGSGDILKKTRGEGTHFHASDRIKLHFPSWLLILAKIELSELNEVSPEKDDDQVPDSDEFPVSKKLLRMFVTLLKGNPNILDSVGVILLTGSLVGLERKDFGLVLGLLHFVCTKLFRLDDREWGDIMLASLQDLYPQIEREIEQQNNEDGRQKLQSSKELLEPVWMHNMYETGKVSMMEE
;
A
#
# COMPACT_ATOMS: atom_id res chain seq x y z
N MET A 1 21.18 17.79 30.44
CA MET A 1 22.01 17.33 29.31
C MET A 1 21.20 16.53 28.30
N LEU A 2 20.44 15.50 28.71
CA LEU A 2 19.58 14.70 27.82
C LEU A 2 18.54 15.54 27.03
N GLU A 3 17.89 16.52 27.66
CA GLU A 3 16.92 17.40 26.98
C GLU A 3 17.55 18.23 25.87
N MET A 4 18.72 18.83 26.10
CA MET A 4 19.44 19.57 25.06
C MET A 4 19.83 18.66 23.90
N SER A 5 20.32 17.46 24.18
CA SER A 5 20.63 16.45 23.15
C SER A 5 19.38 16.04 22.38
N PHE A 6 18.24 15.91 23.04
CA PHE A 6 16.96 15.59 22.41
C PHE A 6 16.50 16.70 21.45
N PHE A 7 16.53 17.96 21.87
CA PHE A 7 16.18 19.08 20.99
C PHE A 7 17.14 19.24 19.82
N ALA A 8 18.45 19.08 20.04
CA ALA A 8 19.42 19.10 18.96
C ALA A 8 19.16 17.98 17.94
N LEU A 9 18.96 16.75 18.42
CA LEU A 9 18.64 15.59 17.57
C LEU A 9 17.32 15.74 16.82
N LYS A 10 16.31 16.37 17.44
CA LYS A 10 15.04 16.72 16.78
C LYS A 10 15.28 17.58 15.54
N ILE A 11 16.04 18.66 15.68
CA ILE A 11 16.34 19.59 14.57
C ILE A 11 17.18 18.91 13.50
N ILE A 12 18.24 18.18 13.87
CA ILE A 12 19.10 17.48 12.91
C ILE A 12 18.31 16.40 12.16
N SER A 13 17.40 15.69 12.84
CA SER A 13 16.52 14.69 12.20
C SER A 13 15.55 15.32 11.23
N GLU A 14 14.94 16.46 11.57
CA GLU A 14 14.05 17.20 10.66
C GLU A 14 14.79 17.60 9.38
N VAL A 15 15.98 18.19 9.51
CA VAL A 15 16.81 18.56 8.36
C VAL A 15 17.17 17.33 7.52
N SER A 16 17.54 16.22 8.19
CA SER A 16 17.89 14.97 7.52
C SER A 16 16.72 14.42 6.70
N ILE A 17 15.51 14.38 7.27
CA ILE A 17 14.31 13.87 6.59
C ILE A 17 13.89 14.79 5.44
N VAL A 18 13.74 16.09 5.70
CA VAL A 18 13.17 17.04 4.72
C VAL A 18 14.11 17.28 3.54
N GLN A 19 15.42 17.20 3.75
CA GLN A 19 16.42 17.52 2.72
C GLN A 19 17.11 16.28 2.13
N CYS A 20 16.67 15.05 2.46
CA CYS A 20 17.27 13.82 1.94
C CYS A 20 17.25 13.69 0.41
N MET A 21 16.28 14.34 -0.23
CA MET A 21 16.17 14.39 -1.69
C MET A 21 17.01 15.51 -2.32
N LEU A 22 17.68 16.36 -1.54
CA LEU A 22 18.52 17.45 -2.05
C LEU A 22 20.01 17.09 -1.98
N PHE A 23 20.42 16.38 -0.92
CA PHE A 23 21.82 16.13 -0.59
C PHE A 23 22.16 14.64 -0.54
N GLU A 24 23.22 14.26 -1.26
CA GLU A 24 23.66 12.86 -1.40
C GLU A 24 24.41 12.29 -0.18
N TYR A 25 24.74 13.12 0.82
CA TYR A 25 25.47 12.73 2.03
C TYR A 25 24.56 12.49 3.23
N MET A 26 23.24 12.60 3.05
CA MET A 26 22.28 12.43 4.13
C MET A 26 22.25 10.99 4.62
N ASP A 27 22.18 10.82 5.93
CA ASP A 27 22.26 9.53 6.61
C ASP A 27 21.11 9.31 7.60
N VAL A 28 20.84 8.05 7.91
CA VAL A 28 19.76 7.64 8.83
C VAL A 28 20.12 7.82 10.30
N SER A 29 21.41 7.96 10.65
CA SER A 29 21.87 8.00 12.05
C SER A 29 21.21 9.08 12.92
N PRO A 30 20.97 10.33 12.44
CA PRO A 30 20.30 11.33 13.26
C PRO A 30 18.89 10.90 13.68
N ILE A 31 18.13 10.32 12.74
CA ILE A 31 16.77 9.83 12.98
C ILE A 31 16.80 8.69 13.98
N LEU A 32 17.73 7.74 13.81
CA LEU A 32 17.90 6.61 14.72
C LEU A 32 18.28 7.07 16.13
N ALA A 33 19.20 8.03 16.25
CA ALA A 33 19.61 8.59 17.53
C ALA A 33 18.46 9.36 18.21
N TYR A 34 17.71 10.16 17.46
CA TYR A 34 16.56 10.91 17.97
C TYR A 34 15.47 9.98 18.51
N THR A 35 15.08 9.00 17.71
CA THR A 35 14.01 8.05 18.03
C THR A 35 14.42 7.08 19.15
N ALA A 36 15.67 6.61 19.18
CA ALA A 36 16.21 5.81 20.28
C ALA A 36 16.25 6.60 21.59
N LEU A 37 16.66 7.87 21.55
CA LEU A 37 16.67 8.72 22.74
C LEU A 37 15.24 8.99 23.25
N ALA A 38 14.28 9.25 22.36
CA ALA A 38 12.88 9.42 22.71
C ALA A 38 12.30 8.18 23.42
N LEU A 39 12.60 6.99 22.88
CA LEU A 39 12.21 5.72 23.46
C LEU A 39 12.85 5.53 24.85
N HIS A 40 14.15 5.77 24.98
CA HIS A 40 14.87 5.64 26.24
C HIS A 40 14.31 6.57 27.32
N MET A 41 14.08 7.85 26.99
CA MET A 41 13.49 8.82 27.93
C MET A 41 12.09 8.39 28.38
N THR A 42 11.29 7.83 27.47
CA THR A 42 9.93 7.35 27.78
C THR A 42 9.97 6.13 28.71
N LEU A 43 10.84 5.15 28.44
CA LEU A 43 10.99 3.96 29.30
C LEU A 43 11.54 4.31 30.69
N GLN A 44 12.45 5.28 30.80
CA GLN A 44 12.92 5.77 32.09
C GLN A 44 11.79 6.41 32.90
N ASN A 45 10.96 7.25 32.28
CA ASN A 45 9.83 7.89 32.95
C ASN A 45 8.82 6.85 33.47
N VAL A 46 8.49 5.82 32.67
CA VAL A 46 7.61 4.72 33.09
C VAL A 46 8.19 3.94 34.28
N THR A 47 9.51 3.71 34.29
CA THR A 47 10.21 3.01 35.39
C THR A 47 10.19 3.83 36.69
N ILE A 48 10.35 5.15 36.61
CA ILE A 48 10.32 6.05 37.77
C ILE A 48 8.89 6.13 38.35
N HIS A 49 7.87 6.26 37.49
CA HIS A 49 6.47 6.33 37.93
C HIS A 49 5.99 5.02 38.58
N SER A 50 6.34 3.87 38.01
CA SER A 50 6.00 2.55 38.59
C SER A 50 6.68 2.31 39.95
N THR A 51 7.91 2.79 40.12
CA THR A 51 8.64 2.70 41.40
C THR A 51 8.03 3.60 42.48
N LYS A 52 7.56 4.81 42.13
CA LYS A 52 6.88 5.72 43.07
C LYS A 52 5.52 5.18 43.52
N LEU A 53 4.74 4.56 42.62
CA LEU A 53 3.45 3.93 42.95
C LEU A 53 3.60 2.71 43.87
N ARG A 54 4.72 1.98 43.81
CA ARG A 54 5.00 0.84 44.70
C ARG A 54 5.34 1.26 46.14
N GLY A 55 5.66 2.54 46.37
CA GLY A 55 5.96 3.12 47.69
C GLY A 55 4.73 3.56 48.49
N THR A 56 3.56 3.68 47.87
CA THR A 56 2.33 4.20 48.49
C THR A 56 1.26 3.11 48.63
N LYS A 57 1.39 2.27 49.68
CA LYS A 57 0.29 1.41 50.14
C LYS A 57 -0.70 2.22 50.98
N LYS A 58 -1.86 2.60 50.42
CA LYS A 58 -3.20 2.30 50.97
C LYS A 58 -4.37 3.01 50.23
N ASN A 59 -5.40 2.19 50.03
CA ASN A 59 -6.85 2.46 49.97
C ASN A 59 -7.49 2.97 48.67
N ASN A 60 -8.16 2.01 48.02
CA ASN A 60 -9.51 2.04 47.43
C ASN A 60 -9.89 3.22 46.52
N SER A 61 -9.86 2.98 45.22
CA SER A 61 -11.04 3.13 44.34
C SER A 61 -10.71 2.54 42.98
N THR A 62 -11.34 1.42 42.67
CA THR A 62 -11.50 0.92 41.31
C THR A 62 -12.45 1.88 40.62
N ASP A 63 -11.94 2.77 39.78
CA ASP A 63 -12.60 3.29 38.56
C ASP A 63 -11.82 4.51 38.04
N SER A 64 -11.64 4.55 36.72
CA SER A 64 -11.00 5.62 35.93
C SER A 64 -9.47 5.64 35.88
N LEU A 65 -8.88 4.68 35.17
CA LEU A 65 -7.53 4.79 34.59
C LEU A 65 -7.56 5.42 33.17
N ARG A 66 -8.56 6.27 32.91
CA ARG A 66 -8.75 6.98 31.63
C ARG A 66 -8.55 8.49 31.79
N SER A 67 -7.76 8.92 32.77
CA SER A 67 -7.40 10.33 32.95
C SER A 67 -6.27 10.68 31.99
N PHE A 68 -6.59 11.46 30.96
CA PHE A 68 -5.72 12.29 30.12
C PHE A 68 -4.23 12.26 30.53
N GLN A 69 -3.49 11.31 29.97
CA GLN A 69 -2.05 11.24 30.13
C GLN A 69 -1.42 12.22 29.13
N GLU A 70 -0.61 13.16 29.60
CA GLU A 70 0.17 14.03 28.72
C GLU A 70 0.95 13.17 27.72
N PRO A 71 1.03 13.58 26.44
CA PRO A 71 1.60 12.70 25.45
C PRO A 71 3.07 12.43 25.76
N THR A 72 3.50 11.18 25.63
CA THR A 72 4.86 10.79 26.01
C THR A 72 5.91 11.49 25.11
N VAL A 73 7.16 11.57 25.57
CA VAL A 73 8.29 12.07 24.76
C VAL A 73 8.39 11.29 23.44
N LEU A 74 8.09 9.98 23.48
CA LEU A 74 8.02 9.10 22.32
C LEU A 74 6.88 9.48 21.36
N GLU A 75 5.68 9.78 21.86
CA GLU A 75 4.54 10.23 21.02
C GLU A 75 4.88 11.51 20.27
N HIS A 76 5.45 12.50 20.97
CA HIS A 76 5.88 13.75 20.36
C HIS A 76 6.96 13.54 19.30
N ALA A 77 7.89 12.61 19.54
CA ALA A 77 8.95 12.30 18.57
C ALA A 77 8.40 11.58 17.33
N VAL A 78 7.47 10.65 17.52
CA VAL A 78 6.79 9.96 16.42
C VAL A 78 5.98 10.94 15.58
N GLU A 79 5.17 11.79 16.21
CA GLU A 79 4.39 12.82 15.52
C GLU A 79 5.30 13.80 14.76
N HIS A 80 6.42 14.23 15.38
CA HIS A 80 7.40 15.09 14.72
C HIS A 80 8.01 14.41 13.49
N VAL A 81 8.45 13.15 13.59
CA VAL A 81 9.01 12.40 12.46
C VAL A 81 7.99 12.22 11.34
N LEU A 82 6.74 11.87 11.67
CA LEU A 82 5.67 11.73 10.69
C LEU A 82 5.39 13.05 9.97
N ASN A 83 5.28 14.16 10.71
CA ASN A 83 5.12 15.50 10.13
C ASN A 83 6.29 15.89 9.20
N CYS A 84 7.52 15.52 9.54
CA CYS A 84 8.67 15.75 8.67
C CYS A 84 8.57 14.94 7.37
N VAL A 85 8.09 13.70 7.44
CA VAL A 85 7.88 12.88 6.25
C VAL A 85 6.71 13.41 5.40
N GLU A 86 5.64 13.91 6.00
CA GLU A 86 4.57 14.55 5.25
C GLU A 86 5.06 15.77 4.49
N LYS A 87 5.93 16.60 5.10
CA LYS A 87 6.59 17.71 4.39
C LYS A 87 7.44 17.20 3.22
N LEU A 88 8.18 16.11 3.42
CA LEU A 88 8.97 15.48 2.37
C LEU A 88 8.04 15.05 1.23
N LEU A 89 7.08 14.16 1.47
CA LEU A 89 6.20 13.61 0.44
C LEU A 89 5.34 14.69 -0.24
N GLY A 90 4.82 15.66 0.51
CA GLY A 90 4.02 16.76 -0.04
C GLY A 90 4.82 17.71 -0.94
N ALA A 91 6.11 17.91 -0.68
CA ALA A 91 6.98 18.69 -1.57
C ALA A 91 7.12 18.02 -2.95
N LEU A 92 7.10 16.68 -3.00
CA LEU A 92 7.22 15.91 -4.23
C LEU A 92 5.95 15.93 -5.09
N ASP A 93 4.77 15.92 -4.46
CA ASP A 93 3.48 16.01 -5.17
C ASP A 93 3.31 17.37 -5.88
N SER A 94 3.94 18.42 -5.34
CA SER A 94 3.83 19.79 -5.86
C SER A 94 4.76 20.11 -7.05
N GLY A 95 5.61 19.18 -7.49
CA GLY A 95 6.54 19.37 -8.60
C GLY A 95 7.60 20.46 -8.38
N LYS A 96 7.75 20.99 -7.15
CA LYS A 96 8.71 22.05 -6.81
C LYS A 96 10.12 21.49 -6.60
N HIS A 97 10.66 20.77 -7.57
CA HIS A 97 12.09 20.47 -7.61
C HIS A 97 12.85 21.72 -8.09
N GLY A 98 13.10 22.66 -7.18
CA GLY A 98 13.90 23.85 -7.52
C GLY A 98 13.94 24.99 -6.51
N LYS A 99 13.17 24.95 -5.42
CA LYS A 99 13.26 25.99 -4.39
C LYS A 99 13.89 25.44 -3.12
N THR A 100 15.12 25.89 -2.86
CA THR A 100 15.80 25.73 -1.58
C THR A 100 14.89 26.15 -0.42
N PRO A 101 14.90 25.44 0.73
CA PRO A 101 14.10 25.81 1.91
C PRO A 101 14.44 27.18 2.53
N LEU A 102 15.46 27.89 2.05
CA LEU A 102 15.87 29.22 2.53
C LEU A 102 14.85 30.34 2.27
N GLU A 103 13.82 30.14 1.44
CA GLU A 103 12.78 31.16 1.22
C GLU A 103 11.66 31.17 2.27
N PHE A 104 11.59 30.21 3.19
CA PHE A 104 10.52 30.18 4.21
C PHE A 104 10.73 31.16 5.38
N GLU A 105 11.89 31.83 5.47
CA GLU A 105 12.18 32.84 6.51
C GLU A 105 12.35 34.28 5.99
N GLN A 106 12.13 34.56 4.69
CA GLN A 106 12.29 35.92 4.15
C GLN A 106 10.99 36.63 3.76
N ALA A 107 9.82 36.11 4.15
CA ALA A 107 8.54 36.79 3.93
C ALA A 107 8.24 37.93 4.94
N THR A 108 9.09 38.17 5.93
CA THR A 108 8.82 39.16 7.00
C THR A 108 9.74 40.38 7.06
N HIS A 109 10.68 40.57 6.13
CA HIS A 109 11.49 41.79 6.09
C HIS A 109 11.63 42.36 4.67
N LYS A 110 10.58 43.00 4.17
CA LYS A 110 10.70 44.01 3.11
C LYS A 110 10.60 45.40 3.71
N ALA A 111 11.75 45.96 4.10
CA ALA A 111 11.94 47.40 4.24
C ALA A 111 13.43 47.73 4.05
N ALA A 112 13.71 48.65 3.11
CA ALA A 112 15.00 49.24 2.73
C ALA A 112 16.01 48.26 2.06
N SER A 113 16.73 48.59 1.00
CA SER A 113 17.24 49.88 0.53
C SER A 113 17.59 49.84 -0.96
N HIS A 114 17.70 51.02 -1.54
CA HIS A 114 18.12 51.32 -2.89
C HIS A 114 19.58 50.91 -3.19
N GLY A 115 19.75 50.31 -4.38
CA GLY A 115 20.80 50.61 -5.38
C GLY A 115 22.28 50.62 -5.00
N GLN A 116 23.06 49.67 -5.55
CA GLN A 116 24.33 49.99 -6.21
C GLN A 116 24.83 48.88 -7.13
N GLN A 117 25.55 49.31 -8.17
CA GLN A 117 25.97 48.61 -9.37
C GLN A 117 27.06 47.53 -9.16
N ARG A 118 26.93 46.44 -9.94
CA ARG A 118 27.94 45.84 -10.84
C ARG A 118 29.31 45.44 -10.26
N ARG A 119 29.57 44.12 -10.20
CA ARG A 119 30.77 43.47 -10.78
C ARG A 119 30.58 41.96 -10.86
N GLU A 120 30.61 41.42 -12.09
CA GLU A 120 30.80 39.99 -12.36
C GLU A 120 32.17 39.51 -11.84
N PRO A 121 32.26 38.23 -11.49
CA PRO A 121 33.34 37.40 -12.01
C PRO A 121 32.77 36.20 -12.78
N GLN A 122 33.05 36.15 -14.07
CA GLN A 122 32.98 34.91 -14.85
C GLN A 122 34.08 33.96 -14.36
N THR A 123 33.74 32.75 -13.92
CA THR A 123 34.60 31.56 -14.12
C THR A 123 33.76 30.29 -14.04
N TYR A 124 33.63 29.63 -15.20
CA TYR A 124 33.36 28.20 -15.44
C TYR A 124 32.71 27.38 -14.32
N GLY A 125 31.40 27.15 -14.44
CA GLY A 125 30.73 25.99 -13.86
C GLY A 125 29.99 25.28 -14.97
N SER A 126 30.53 24.15 -15.44
CA SER A 126 29.86 23.28 -16.41
C SER A 126 28.43 23.01 -15.98
N SER A 127 27.47 23.22 -16.87
CA SER A 127 26.14 22.66 -16.68
C SER A 127 26.29 21.16 -16.44
N PRO A 128 25.60 20.57 -15.44
CA PRO A 128 25.66 19.13 -15.26
C PRO A 128 25.17 18.52 -16.56
N SER A 129 25.98 17.68 -17.19
CA SER A 129 25.52 16.89 -18.33
C SER A 129 24.28 16.11 -17.89
N ALA A 130 23.35 15.81 -18.80
CA ALA A 130 22.15 15.01 -18.47
C ALA A 130 22.50 13.66 -17.78
N SER A 131 23.73 13.16 -17.96
CA SER A 131 24.24 11.96 -17.29
C SER A 131 24.60 12.16 -15.80
N GLU A 132 24.87 13.38 -15.36
CA GLU A 132 25.26 13.74 -14.01
C GLU A 132 24.03 14.05 -13.15
N SER A 133 23.01 14.71 -13.72
CA SER A 133 21.71 14.93 -13.07
C SER A 133 21.00 13.61 -12.75
N VAL A 134 21.04 12.62 -13.65
CA VAL A 134 20.41 11.30 -13.47
C VAL A 134 21.07 10.48 -12.36
N LYS A 135 22.41 10.53 -12.26
CA LYS A 135 23.16 9.84 -11.19
C LYS A 135 22.79 10.40 -9.81
N THR A 136 22.57 11.70 -9.73
CA THR A 136 22.18 12.38 -8.49
C THR A 136 20.76 12.01 -8.06
N GLU A 137 19.81 11.84 -8.98
CA GLU A 137 18.43 11.45 -8.65
C GLU A 137 18.30 10.02 -8.11
N GLN A 138 19.03 9.05 -8.68
CA GLN A 138 18.99 7.66 -8.22
C GLN A 138 19.55 7.50 -6.79
N LYS A 139 20.65 8.19 -6.51
CA LYS A 139 21.27 8.19 -5.19
C LYS A 139 20.38 8.86 -4.13
N ARG A 140 19.69 9.94 -4.50
CA ARG A 140 18.66 10.59 -3.67
C ARG A 140 17.52 9.64 -3.32
N LEU A 141 16.97 8.93 -4.31
CA LEU A 141 15.92 7.93 -4.06
C LEU A 141 16.40 6.83 -3.10
N SER A 142 17.61 6.31 -3.29
CA SER A 142 18.22 5.30 -2.40
C SER A 142 18.30 5.78 -0.94
N ILE A 143 18.73 7.03 -0.72
CA ILE A 143 18.78 7.65 0.62
C ILE A 143 17.38 7.77 1.22
N THR A 144 16.41 8.26 0.44
CA THR A 144 15.02 8.40 0.90
C THR A 144 14.41 7.05 1.25
N VAL A 145 14.60 6.02 0.42
CA VAL A 145 14.12 4.66 0.72
C VAL A 145 14.74 4.17 2.03
N LYS A 146 16.05 4.36 2.25
CA LYS A 146 16.73 3.99 3.51
C LYS A 146 16.13 4.71 4.72
N MET A 147 15.89 6.03 4.61
CA MET A 147 15.28 6.81 5.69
C MET A 147 13.87 6.34 6.02
N LEU A 148 13.01 6.20 5.02
CA LEU A 148 11.63 5.75 5.21
C LEU A 148 11.58 4.31 5.75
N THR A 149 12.50 3.44 5.31
CA THR A 149 12.67 2.08 5.87
C THR A 149 13.05 2.12 7.35
N ALA A 150 13.98 3.00 7.74
CA ALA A 150 14.42 3.13 9.14
C ALA A 150 13.29 3.66 10.04
N ILE A 151 12.51 4.63 9.55
CA ILE A 151 11.34 5.17 10.25
C ILE A 151 10.27 4.08 10.40
N LEU A 152 9.95 3.35 9.33
CA LEU A 152 9.00 2.22 9.35
C LEU A 152 9.43 1.14 10.35
N LYS A 153 10.69 0.74 10.32
CA LYS A 153 11.26 -0.20 11.27
C LYS A 153 11.03 0.26 12.71
N PHE A 154 11.36 1.52 13.00
CA PHE A 154 11.19 2.08 14.35
C PHE A 154 9.73 2.01 14.81
N MET A 155 8.77 2.43 13.97
CA MET A 155 7.34 2.35 14.29
C MET A 155 6.88 0.92 14.60
N VAL A 156 7.34 -0.05 13.81
CA VAL A 156 7.03 -1.46 14.02
C VAL A 156 7.67 -2.01 15.29
N ASP A 157 8.91 -1.61 15.59
CA ASP A 157 9.62 -2.05 16.80
C ASP A 157 8.93 -1.51 18.06
N ILE A 158 8.53 -0.23 18.11
CA ILE A 158 7.81 0.33 19.26
C ILE A 158 6.42 -0.29 19.44
N THR A 159 5.69 -0.54 18.33
CA THR A 159 4.42 -1.26 18.38
C THR A 159 4.61 -2.67 18.89
N SER A 160 5.65 -3.37 18.44
CA SER A 160 5.96 -4.73 18.90
C SER A 160 6.26 -4.77 20.41
N MET A 161 6.77 -3.67 20.98
CA MET A 161 6.97 -3.50 22.42
C MET A 161 5.68 -3.18 23.19
N GLY A 162 4.53 -3.09 22.52
CA GLY A 162 3.26 -2.70 23.12
C GLY A 162 3.15 -1.20 23.39
N LEU A 163 4.04 -0.38 22.80
CA LEU A 163 3.99 1.07 22.91
C LEU A 163 3.25 1.66 21.70
N LEU A 164 2.45 2.69 21.94
CA LEU A 164 1.74 3.46 20.91
C LEU A 164 0.81 2.62 20.02
N SER A 165 0.17 1.59 20.57
CA SER A 165 -0.81 0.80 19.80
C SER A 165 -1.98 1.63 19.29
N HIS A 166 -2.36 2.68 20.03
CA HIS A 166 -3.38 3.63 19.59
C HIS A 166 -2.99 4.43 18.32
N CYS A 167 -1.72 4.44 17.91
CA CYS A 167 -1.24 5.13 16.70
C CYS A 167 -1.25 4.26 15.42
N HIS A 168 -1.77 3.03 15.47
CA HIS A 168 -1.74 2.10 14.33
C HIS A 168 -2.28 2.69 13.03
N VAL A 169 -3.38 3.45 13.09
CA VAL A 169 -3.95 4.11 11.91
C VAL A 169 -2.95 5.07 11.24
N GLN A 170 -2.24 5.87 12.03
CA GLN A 170 -1.23 6.80 11.50
C GLN A 170 -0.06 6.04 10.87
N PHE A 171 0.37 4.92 11.46
CA PHE A 171 1.45 4.10 10.94
C PHE A 171 1.06 3.41 9.63
N LEU A 172 -0.18 2.92 9.53
CA LEU A 172 -0.71 2.35 8.29
C LEU A 172 -0.77 3.40 7.18
N LYS A 173 -1.28 4.62 7.45
CA LYS A 173 -1.31 5.73 6.48
C LYS A 173 0.07 6.11 6.00
N PHE A 174 1.01 6.29 6.93
CA PHE A 174 2.41 6.54 6.59
C PHE A 174 2.95 5.47 5.64
N THR A 175 2.72 4.20 5.99
CA THR A 175 3.28 3.08 5.24
C THR A 175 2.68 2.99 3.85
N SER A 176 1.36 3.18 3.73
CA SER A 176 0.65 3.27 2.44
C SER A 176 1.23 4.38 1.57
N ARG A 177 1.35 5.62 2.09
CA ARG A 177 1.93 6.74 1.34
C ARG A 177 3.38 6.50 0.94
N TYR A 178 4.17 5.87 1.81
CA TYR A 178 5.53 5.47 1.48
C TYR A 178 5.57 4.47 0.32
N VAL A 179 4.75 3.42 0.35
CA VAL A 179 4.71 2.42 -0.73
C VAL A 179 4.23 3.04 -2.04
N GLN A 180 3.19 3.88 -2.01
CA GLN A 180 2.68 4.61 -3.17
C GLN A 180 3.72 5.57 -3.77
N TYR A 181 4.51 6.23 -2.91
CA TYR A 181 5.65 7.04 -3.36
C TYR A 181 6.66 6.19 -4.14
N ILE A 182 7.03 5.02 -3.61
CA ILE A 182 7.95 4.11 -4.29
C ILE A 182 7.39 3.64 -5.64
N ILE A 183 6.14 3.21 -5.69
CA ILE A 183 5.48 2.80 -6.95
C ILE A 183 5.53 3.93 -7.98
N SER A 184 5.22 5.16 -7.55
CA SER A 184 5.26 6.34 -8.41
C SER A 184 6.67 6.65 -8.91
N SER A 185 7.69 6.51 -8.05
CA SER A 185 9.10 6.67 -8.43
C SER A 185 9.54 5.61 -9.44
N LEU A 186 9.19 4.34 -9.24
CA LEU A 186 9.52 3.25 -10.16
C LEU A 186 8.88 3.48 -11.54
N ARG A 187 7.62 3.92 -11.56
CA ARG A 187 6.91 4.23 -12.80
C ARG A 187 7.57 5.38 -13.57
N ARG A 188 7.87 6.51 -12.91
CA ARG A 188 8.52 7.67 -13.56
C ARG A 188 9.83 7.26 -14.23
N GLN A 189 10.66 6.50 -13.51
CA GLN A 189 11.95 6.04 -14.04
C GLN A 189 11.85 5.14 -15.27
N SER A 190 10.82 4.30 -15.35
CA SER A 190 10.61 3.44 -16.52
C SER A 190 10.30 4.24 -17.80
N HIS A 191 9.60 5.37 -17.66
CA HIS A 191 9.22 6.23 -18.79
C HIS A 191 10.37 7.14 -19.24
N ASP A 192 11.22 7.56 -18.30
CA ASP A 192 12.33 8.49 -18.59
C ASP A 192 13.57 7.81 -19.19
N GLN A 193 13.51 6.51 -19.55
CA GLN A 193 14.60 5.69 -20.12
C GLN A 193 15.89 5.62 -19.28
N PHE A 194 15.86 6.01 -18.01
CA PHE A 194 17.04 6.02 -17.15
C PHE A 194 17.17 4.74 -16.32
N GLN A 195 18.16 3.90 -16.65
CA GLN A 195 18.46 2.68 -15.89
C GLN A 195 19.27 2.99 -14.62
N PHE A 196 18.94 2.34 -13.52
CA PHE A 196 19.73 2.40 -12.30
C PHE A 196 21.14 1.85 -12.50
N LYS A 197 22.11 2.43 -11.80
CA LYS A 197 23.34 1.68 -11.49
C LYS A 197 22.98 0.44 -10.69
N GLU A 198 23.58 -0.69 -11.05
CA GLU A 198 23.26 -2.00 -10.47
C GLU A 198 23.41 -2.01 -8.93
N GLU A 199 24.38 -1.29 -8.38
CA GLU A 199 24.62 -1.21 -6.93
C GLU A 199 23.55 -0.38 -6.19
N ASP A 200 23.13 0.76 -6.76
CA ASP A 200 22.08 1.60 -6.17
C ASP A 200 20.72 0.88 -6.23
N LEU A 201 20.43 0.18 -7.32
CA LEU A 201 19.24 -0.67 -7.43
C LEU A 201 19.26 -1.80 -6.41
N LYS A 202 20.38 -2.50 -6.23
CA LYS A 202 20.53 -3.55 -5.21
C LYS A 202 20.23 -3.01 -3.82
N ASN A 203 20.73 -1.82 -3.49
CA ASN A 203 20.46 -1.16 -2.21
C ASN A 203 18.97 -0.82 -2.04
N ILE A 204 18.34 -0.25 -3.07
CA ILE A 204 16.90 0.05 -3.05
C ILE A 204 16.09 -1.23 -2.84
N ILE A 205 16.33 -2.28 -3.65
CA ILE A 205 15.61 -3.55 -3.54
C ILE A 205 15.81 -4.21 -2.17
N LEU A 206 17.01 -4.13 -1.60
CA LEU A 206 17.28 -4.64 -0.25
C LEU A 206 16.47 -3.88 0.82
N CYS A 207 16.41 -2.55 0.71
CA CYS A 207 15.58 -1.74 1.59
C CYS A 207 14.10 -2.06 1.39
N LEU A 208 13.60 -2.14 0.15
CA LEU A 208 12.21 -2.50 -0.14
C LEU A 208 11.83 -3.89 0.38
N LYS A 209 12.73 -4.87 0.29
CA LYS A 209 12.54 -6.19 0.90
C LYS A 209 12.33 -6.10 2.42
N SER A 210 13.09 -5.22 3.07
CA SER A 210 12.99 -4.97 4.52
C SER A 210 11.71 -4.21 4.85
N SER A 211 11.40 -3.15 4.10
CA SER A 211 10.16 -2.37 4.22
C SER A 211 8.92 -3.23 4.05
N PHE A 212 8.92 -4.16 3.08
CA PHE A 212 7.82 -5.10 2.89
C PHE A 212 7.59 -5.94 4.15
N THR A 213 8.67 -6.48 4.71
CA THR A 213 8.60 -7.28 5.95
C THR A 213 8.07 -6.46 7.12
N TYR A 214 8.53 -5.21 7.27
CA TYR A 214 8.05 -4.33 8.34
C TYR A 214 6.59 -3.92 8.14
N ALA A 215 6.18 -3.57 6.91
CA ALA A 215 4.81 -3.23 6.58
C ALA A 215 3.85 -4.40 6.84
N ALA A 216 4.22 -5.61 6.42
CA ALA A 216 3.45 -6.81 6.69
C ALA A 216 3.40 -7.15 8.18
N LYS A 217 4.50 -6.95 8.90
CA LYS A 217 4.53 -7.10 10.36
C LYS A 217 3.62 -6.07 11.05
N LEU A 218 3.55 -4.82 10.55
CA LEU A 218 2.61 -3.81 11.05
C LEU A 218 1.17 -4.27 10.87
N VAL A 219 0.80 -4.76 9.69
CA VAL A 219 -0.52 -5.35 9.42
C VAL A 219 -0.83 -6.48 10.39
N ASN A 220 0.12 -7.42 10.60
CA ASN A 220 -0.05 -8.50 11.57
C ASN A 220 -0.22 -7.98 13.02
N LEU A 221 0.52 -6.96 13.43
CA LEU A 221 0.39 -6.35 14.76
C LEU A 221 -0.99 -5.73 14.96
N VAL A 222 -1.50 -5.02 13.95
CA VAL A 222 -2.86 -4.47 13.95
C VAL A 222 -3.90 -5.58 14.03
N HIS A 223 -3.73 -6.68 13.28
CA HIS A 223 -4.63 -7.83 13.36
C HIS A 223 -4.65 -8.48 14.74
N ARG A 224 -3.51 -8.54 15.44
CA ARG A 224 -3.41 -9.14 16.79
C ARG A 224 -4.01 -8.28 17.89
N ASP A 225 -3.88 -6.96 17.80
CA ASP A 225 -4.42 -6.04 18.82
C ASP A 225 -5.95 -5.98 18.79
N ILE A 226 -6.55 -6.43 17.68
CA ILE A 226 -8.00 -6.56 17.50
C ILE A 226 -8.48 -7.83 18.20
N SER A 227 -8.51 -7.75 19.54
CA SER A 227 -9.33 -8.63 20.34
C SER A 227 -10.37 -7.80 21.09
N LYS A 228 -11.60 -7.83 20.57
CA LYS A 228 -12.91 -7.63 21.26
C LYS A 228 -13.69 -6.33 21.11
N THR A 229 -13.20 -5.20 20.57
CA THR A 229 -14.02 -3.94 20.60
C THR A 229 -14.02 -3.02 19.37
N SER A 230 -13.03 -3.03 18.49
CA SER A 230 -12.96 -2.11 17.33
C SER A 230 -12.80 -2.82 15.99
N PRO A 231 -13.39 -2.27 14.90
CA PRO A 231 -13.17 -2.82 13.57
C PRO A 231 -11.73 -2.66 13.09
N LEU A 232 -11.32 -3.55 12.17
CA LEU A 232 -10.03 -3.42 11.50
C LEU A 232 -9.99 -2.09 10.74
N PRO A 233 -8.93 -1.28 10.89
CA PRO A 233 -8.87 0.02 10.24
C PRO A 233 -8.86 -0.18 8.72
N PRO A 234 -9.60 0.65 7.96
CA PRO A 234 -9.64 0.58 6.50
C PRO A 234 -8.25 0.74 5.86
N GLU A 235 -7.33 1.40 6.55
CA GLU A 235 -5.96 1.59 6.12
C GLU A 235 -5.16 0.27 6.03
N ALA A 236 -5.59 -0.81 6.71
CA ALA A 236 -4.97 -2.12 6.55
C ALA A 236 -5.31 -2.73 5.18
N PHE A 237 -6.55 -2.55 4.72
CA PHE A 237 -6.98 -2.94 3.38
C PHE A 237 -6.22 -2.16 2.30
N GLU A 238 -6.09 -0.84 2.46
CA GLU A 238 -5.32 0.01 1.55
C GLU A 238 -3.86 -0.44 1.47
N LEU A 239 -3.20 -0.63 2.62
CA LEU A 239 -1.82 -1.09 2.67
C LEU A 239 -1.65 -2.49 2.06
N GLY A 240 -2.61 -3.40 2.25
CA GLY A 240 -2.60 -4.73 1.63
C GLY A 240 -2.58 -4.64 0.10
N ASN A 241 -3.41 -3.77 -0.48
CA ASN A 241 -3.41 -3.49 -1.92
C ASN A 241 -2.11 -2.84 -2.38
N ASP A 242 -1.62 -1.81 -1.67
CA ASP A 242 -0.37 -1.12 -1.99
C ASP A 242 0.84 -2.08 -2.02
N LEU A 243 0.89 -3.06 -1.10
CA LEU A 243 1.97 -4.05 -1.06
C LEU A 243 1.92 -5.04 -2.22
N LEU A 244 0.73 -5.43 -2.69
CA LEU A 244 0.58 -6.24 -3.90
C LEU A 244 0.92 -5.44 -5.16
N ASP A 245 0.51 -4.17 -5.19
CA ASP A 245 0.86 -3.22 -6.24
C ASP A 245 2.36 -2.97 -6.31
N LEU A 246 3.05 -2.98 -5.17
CA LEU A 246 4.51 -2.85 -5.13
C LEU A 246 5.20 -4.03 -5.81
N ILE A 247 4.76 -5.27 -5.55
CA ILE A 247 5.33 -6.46 -6.21
C ILE A 247 5.08 -6.39 -7.72
N SER A 248 3.83 -6.11 -8.09
CA SER A 248 3.35 -5.95 -9.47
C SER A 248 4.17 -4.89 -10.23
N SER A 249 4.37 -3.73 -9.60
CA SER A 249 5.13 -2.61 -10.16
C SER A 249 6.63 -2.91 -10.27
N ILE A 250 7.21 -3.63 -9.31
CA ILE A 250 8.62 -4.05 -9.41
C ILE A 250 8.80 -5.05 -10.55
N GLU A 251 7.86 -5.97 -10.76
CA GLU A 251 7.94 -6.88 -11.91
C GLU A 251 7.83 -6.13 -13.22
N LEU A 252 6.83 -5.25 -13.33
CA LEU A 252 6.56 -4.45 -14.52
C LEU A 252 7.73 -3.51 -14.89
N TYR A 253 8.31 -2.82 -13.90
CA TYR A 253 9.29 -1.75 -14.16
C TYR A 253 10.75 -2.15 -13.90
N GLN A 254 11.01 -3.16 -13.07
CA GLN A 254 12.36 -3.57 -12.65
C GLN A 254 12.66 -5.04 -12.97
N GLY A 255 11.72 -5.76 -13.59
CA GLY A 255 11.86 -7.13 -14.05
C GLY A 255 11.61 -8.20 -12.98
N SER A 256 11.30 -9.40 -13.48
CA SER A 256 10.93 -10.59 -12.68
C SER A 256 11.99 -10.99 -11.65
N GLY A 257 13.28 -10.84 -11.96
CA GLY A 257 14.37 -11.16 -11.02
C GLY A 257 14.33 -10.33 -9.73
N ASN A 258 13.96 -9.05 -9.83
CA ASN A 258 13.80 -8.17 -8.66
C ASN A 258 12.50 -8.45 -7.92
N ALA A 259 11.40 -8.66 -8.64
CA ALA A 259 10.11 -9.03 -8.04
C ALA A 259 10.21 -10.34 -7.25
N ALA A 260 10.92 -11.35 -7.77
CA ALA A 260 11.14 -12.62 -7.09
C ALA A 260 11.83 -12.47 -5.72
N ARG A 261 12.76 -11.49 -5.60
CA ARG A 261 13.42 -11.18 -4.31
C ARG A 261 12.46 -10.60 -3.29
N ILE A 262 11.50 -9.80 -3.72
CA ILE A 262 10.44 -9.25 -2.86
C ILE A 262 9.45 -10.35 -2.49
N VAL A 263 9.01 -11.17 -3.44
CA VAL A 263 8.10 -12.31 -3.18
C VAL A 263 8.70 -13.30 -2.19
N ALA A 264 10.03 -13.53 -2.22
CA ALA A 264 10.70 -14.36 -1.23
C ALA A 264 10.54 -13.81 0.21
N ALA A 265 10.50 -12.48 0.39
CA ALA A 265 10.20 -11.85 1.67
C ALA A 265 8.69 -11.79 1.97
N ALA A 266 7.84 -11.72 0.94
CA ALA A 266 6.39 -11.69 1.10
C ALA A 266 5.79 -13.04 1.50
N LYS A 267 6.39 -14.15 1.06
CA LYS A 267 5.88 -15.51 1.26
C LYS A 267 5.43 -15.84 2.70
N PRO A 268 6.20 -15.54 3.76
CA PRO A 268 5.77 -15.79 5.14
C PRO A 268 4.57 -14.97 5.59
N TRP A 269 4.31 -13.83 4.94
CA TRP A 269 3.28 -12.85 5.32
C TRP A 269 2.03 -12.90 4.45
N LEU A 270 1.96 -13.79 3.46
CA LEU A 270 0.78 -13.90 2.59
C LEU A 270 -0.53 -14.09 3.34
N PRO A 271 -0.61 -14.90 4.43
CA PRO A 271 -1.84 -15.01 5.20
C PRO A 271 -2.29 -13.65 5.78
N ASP A 272 -1.35 -12.83 6.27
CA ASP A 272 -1.64 -11.51 6.83
C ASP A 272 -2.11 -10.53 5.76
N LEU A 273 -1.50 -10.55 4.57
CA LEU A 273 -1.94 -9.72 3.45
C LEU A 273 -3.35 -10.12 2.98
N ILE A 274 -3.61 -11.42 2.85
CA ILE A 274 -4.94 -11.94 2.49
C ILE A 274 -5.99 -11.53 3.53
N LEU A 275 -5.65 -11.62 4.82
CA LEU A 275 -6.54 -11.17 5.90
C LEU A 275 -6.82 -9.67 5.83
N ALA A 276 -5.80 -8.86 5.50
CA ALA A 276 -5.95 -7.41 5.36
C ALA A 276 -6.84 -7.04 4.17
N LEU A 277 -6.77 -7.80 3.08
CA LEU A 277 -7.69 -7.64 1.94
C LEU A 277 -9.12 -7.99 2.34
N GLY A 278 -9.34 -9.12 3.03
CA GLY A 278 -10.67 -9.54 3.47
C GLY A 278 -11.22 -8.72 4.65
N SER A 279 -10.43 -7.86 5.30
CA SER A 279 -10.78 -7.29 6.60
C SER A 279 -12.03 -6.41 6.59
N GLY A 280 -12.33 -5.77 5.45
CA GLY A 280 -13.51 -4.92 5.29
C GLY A 280 -14.82 -5.69 5.34
N ASP A 281 -14.86 -6.90 4.79
CA ASP A 281 -16.09 -7.69 4.61
C ASP A 281 -16.23 -8.83 5.63
N ILE A 282 -15.11 -9.43 6.07
CA ILE A 282 -15.10 -10.44 7.15
C ILE A 282 -15.77 -9.88 8.42
N LEU A 283 -15.56 -8.60 8.69
CA LEU A 283 -16.04 -7.96 9.91
C LEU A 283 -17.52 -7.56 9.84
N LYS A 284 -18.09 -7.38 8.63
CA LYS A 284 -19.52 -7.08 8.44
C LYS A 284 -20.39 -8.24 8.93
N LYS A 285 -19.95 -9.49 8.66
CA LYS A 285 -20.65 -10.71 9.09
C LYS A 285 -20.69 -10.88 10.61
N THR A 286 -19.79 -10.23 11.36
CA THR A 286 -19.67 -10.43 12.81
C THR A 286 -20.46 -9.43 13.65
N ARG A 287 -20.84 -8.25 13.14
CA ARG A 287 -21.31 -7.15 14.00
C ARG A 287 -22.66 -6.51 13.65
N GLY A 288 -23.26 -6.79 12.50
CA GLY A 288 -24.50 -6.12 12.09
C GLY A 288 -24.29 -4.62 11.82
N GLU A 289 -25.19 -4.04 11.02
CA GLU A 289 -25.18 -2.67 10.48
C GLU A 289 -24.49 -1.63 11.38
N GLY A 290 -23.27 -1.27 10.98
CA GLY A 290 -22.49 -0.15 11.51
C GLY A 290 -21.83 0.59 10.35
N THR A 291 -21.65 1.89 10.51
CA THR A 291 -21.26 2.88 9.50
C THR A 291 -20.23 2.36 8.49
N HIS A 292 -20.62 2.44 7.21
CA HIS A 292 -20.14 1.61 6.12
C HIS A 292 -18.67 1.83 5.73
N PHE A 293 -17.84 0.79 5.87
CA PHE A 293 -16.63 0.65 5.07
C PHE A 293 -16.96 -0.19 3.83
N HIS A 294 -17.08 0.48 2.68
CA HIS A 294 -17.23 -0.19 1.40
C HIS A 294 -15.85 -0.30 0.74
N ALA A 295 -15.30 -1.52 0.69
CA ALA A 295 -14.13 -1.81 -0.14
C ALA A 295 -14.35 -1.34 -1.59
N SER A 296 -15.62 -1.36 -2.05
CA SER A 296 -16.04 -0.80 -3.33
C SER A 296 -15.81 0.70 -3.49
N ASP A 297 -16.06 1.53 -2.48
CA ASP A 297 -15.82 2.98 -2.58
C ASP A 297 -14.32 3.28 -2.73
N ARG A 298 -13.48 2.51 -2.05
CA ARG A 298 -12.01 2.65 -2.12
C ARG A 298 -11.45 2.17 -3.45
N ILE A 299 -11.88 1.00 -3.94
CA ILE A 299 -11.45 0.45 -5.24
C ILE A 299 -11.91 1.35 -6.39
N LYS A 300 -13.11 1.95 -6.27
CA LYS A 300 -13.60 2.96 -7.24
C LYS A 300 -12.72 4.22 -7.25
N LEU A 301 -12.33 4.70 -6.08
CA LEU A 301 -11.48 5.90 -5.93
C LEU A 301 -10.05 5.67 -6.42
N HIS A 302 -9.45 4.54 -6.03
CA HIS A 302 -8.09 4.15 -6.42
C HIS A 302 -8.06 2.66 -6.79
N PHE A 303 -7.99 2.39 -8.10
CA PHE A 303 -8.02 1.02 -8.59
C PHE A 303 -6.65 0.35 -8.42
N PRO A 304 -6.55 -0.76 -7.67
CA PRO A 304 -5.29 -1.48 -7.46
C PRO A 304 -4.71 -2.02 -8.78
N SER A 305 -3.45 -1.72 -9.05
CA SER A 305 -2.77 -2.17 -10.27
C SER A 305 -2.56 -3.68 -10.33
N TRP A 306 -2.44 -4.37 -9.19
CA TRP A 306 -2.31 -5.82 -9.13
C TRP A 306 -3.54 -6.54 -9.71
N LEU A 307 -4.73 -5.94 -9.63
CA LEU A 307 -5.95 -6.45 -10.27
C LEU A 307 -5.88 -6.36 -11.80
N LEU A 308 -5.31 -5.28 -12.33
CA LEU A 308 -5.06 -5.15 -13.77
C LEU A 308 -4.08 -6.22 -14.26
N ILE A 309 -2.98 -6.42 -13.52
CA ILE A 309 -1.97 -7.41 -13.88
C ILE A 309 -2.56 -8.83 -13.80
N LEU A 310 -3.36 -9.13 -12.77
CA LEU A 310 -4.07 -10.39 -12.67
C LEU A 310 -4.95 -10.64 -13.89
N ALA A 311 -5.77 -9.66 -14.29
CA ALA A 311 -6.64 -9.82 -15.45
C ALA A 311 -5.85 -10.04 -16.75
N LYS A 312 -4.72 -9.32 -16.93
CA LYS A 312 -3.83 -9.54 -18.07
C LYS A 312 -3.24 -10.94 -18.12
N ILE A 313 -2.77 -11.46 -16.97
CA ILE A 313 -2.25 -12.83 -16.86
C ILE A 313 -3.31 -13.85 -17.27
N GLU A 314 -4.55 -13.67 -16.81
CA GLU A 314 -5.63 -14.61 -17.14
C GLU A 314 -6.04 -14.54 -18.60
N LEU A 315 -6.09 -13.34 -19.19
CA LEU A 315 -6.38 -13.17 -20.62
C LEU A 315 -5.27 -13.76 -21.50
N SER A 316 -4.00 -13.64 -21.11
CA SER A 316 -2.90 -14.26 -21.84
C SER A 316 -2.99 -15.79 -21.80
N GLU A 317 -3.29 -16.37 -20.63
CA GLU A 317 -3.54 -17.82 -20.49
C GLU A 317 -4.75 -18.28 -21.32
N LEU A 318 -5.83 -17.50 -21.38
CA LEU A 318 -7.02 -17.83 -22.18
C LEU A 318 -6.69 -17.90 -23.69
N ASN A 319 -5.86 -16.97 -24.16
CA ASN A 319 -5.47 -16.86 -25.56
C ASN A 319 -4.45 -17.93 -25.99
N GLU A 320 -3.63 -18.45 -25.08
CA GLU A 320 -2.68 -19.55 -25.34
C GLU A 320 -3.39 -20.89 -25.60
N VAL A 321 -4.62 -21.06 -25.11
CA VAL A 321 -5.42 -22.30 -25.26
C VAL A 321 -6.22 -22.32 -26.58
N SER A 322 -6.24 -21.21 -27.33
CA SER A 322 -6.82 -21.14 -28.68
C SER A 322 -5.90 -21.79 -29.71
N PRO A 323 -6.33 -22.81 -30.49
CA PRO A 323 -5.48 -23.54 -31.43
C PRO A 323 -5.20 -22.78 -32.74
N GLU A 324 -5.64 -21.53 -32.90
CA GLU A 324 -5.44 -20.74 -34.11
C GLU A 324 -4.33 -19.69 -33.95
N LYS A 325 -3.07 -20.13 -33.87
CA LYS A 325 -1.92 -19.25 -34.15
C LYS A 325 -0.96 -19.91 -35.13
N ASP A 326 -0.68 -19.19 -36.21
CA ASP A 326 0.35 -19.51 -37.20
C ASP A 326 1.70 -19.77 -36.53
N ASP A 327 2.40 -20.80 -37.04
CA ASP A 327 3.63 -21.43 -36.52
C ASP A 327 4.88 -20.51 -36.50
N ASP A 328 4.73 -19.21 -36.77
CA ASP A 328 5.81 -18.22 -36.88
C ASP A 328 5.79 -17.11 -35.80
N GLN A 329 4.83 -17.12 -34.86
CA GLN A 329 4.90 -16.27 -33.68
C GLN A 329 5.52 -17.03 -32.50
N VAL A 330 6.75 -16.65 -32.14
CA VAL A 330 7.35 -16.97 -30.84
C VAL A 330 6.30 -16.68 -29.77
N PRO A 331 5.95 -17.63 -28.88
CA PRO A 331 4.97 -17.38 -27.83
C PRO A 331 5.47 -16.18 -27.02
N ASP A 332 4.66 -15.11 -26.99
CA ASP A 332 4.93 -13.94 -26.17
C ASP A 332 5.25 -14.44 -24.76
N SER A 333 6.47 -14.14 -24.30
CA SER A 333 6.97 -14.57 -23.00
C SER A 333 5.94 -14.27 -21.91
N ASP A 334 5.70 -15.21 -20.97
CA ASP A 334 4.96 -14.98 -19.71
C ASP A 334 5.31 -13.57 -19.20
N GLU A 335 4.40 -12.58 -19.37
CA GLU A 335 4.73 -11.16 -19.15
C GLU A 335 4.96 -10.87 -17.65
N PHE A 336 4.38 -11.71 -16.78
CA PHE A 336 4.41 -11.58 -15.32
C PHE A 336 4.56 -12.93 -14.59
N PRO A 337 5.67 -13.66 -14.77
CA PRO A 337 5.84 -15.02 -14.23
C PRO A 337 5.86 -15.04 -12.69
N VAL A 338 6.34 -13.98 -12.05
CA VAL A 338 6.42 -13.88 -10.58
C VAL A 338 5.05 -13.57 -9.99
N SER A 339 4.31 -12.62 -10.55
CA SER A 339 2.94 -12.32 -10.14
C SER A 339 2.03 -13.52 -10.36
N LYS A 340 2.15 -14.21 -11.50
CA LYS A 340 1.44 -15.49 -11.76
C LYS A 340 1.73 -16.54 -10.68
N LYS A 341 2.99 -16.70 -10.28
CA LYS A 341 3.36 -17.62 -9.18
C LYS A 341 2.80 -17.17 -7.83
N LEU A 342 2.81 -15.88 -7.53
CA LEU A 342 2.25 -15.31 -6.31
C LEU A 342 0.74 -15.55 -6.25
N LEU A 343 0.01 -15.33 -7.35
CA LEU A 343 -1.42 -15.56 -7.46
C LEU A 343 -1.79 -17.03 -7.20
N ARG A 344 -1.01 -17.99 -7.72
CA ARG A 344 -1.20 -19.42 -7.40
C ARG A 344 -1.08 -19.72 -5.90
N MET A 345 -0.14 -19.07 -5.22
CA MET A 345 -0.01 -19.19 -3.76
C MET A 345 -1.21 -18.57 -3.04
N PHE A 346 -1.69 -17.42 -3.52
CA PHE A 346 -2.90 -16.76 -3.06
C PHE A 346 -4.12 -17.68 -3.13
N VAL A 347 -4.38 -18.27 -4.31
CA VAL A 347 -5.47 -19.23 -4.54
C VAL A 347 -5.38 -20.40 -3.56
N THR A 348 -4.18 -20.95 -3.35
CA THR A 348 -3.97 -22.08 -2.44
C THR A 348 -4.34 -21.73 -0.99
N LEU A 349 -4.00 -20.53 -0.53
CA LEU A 349 -4.34 -20.07 0.82
C LEU A 349 -5.83 -19.74 0.98
N LEU A 350 -6.43 -19.09 -0.01
CA LEU A 350 -7.85 -18.71 0.01
C LEU A 350 -8.76 -19.94 0.06
N LYS A 351 -8.45 -20.99 -0.71
CA LYS A 351 -9.20 -22.26 -0.68
C LYS A 351 -9.20 -22.94 0.69
N GLY A 352 -8.24 -22.61 1.56
CA GLY A 352 -8.21 -23.11 2.94
C GLY A 352 -9.22 -22.46 3.89
N ASN A 353 -9.84 -21.33 3.53
CA ASN A 353 -10.78 -20.62 4.40
C ASN A 353 -11.92 -19.96 3.58
N PRO A 354 -13.10 -20.61 3.51
CA PRO A 354 -14.24 -20.13 2.72
C PRO A 354 -14.72 -18.72 3.08
N ASN A 355 -14.65 -18.31 4.35
CA ASN A 355 -15.10 -16.97 4.77
C ASN A 355 -14.16 -15.87 4.25
N ILE A 356 -12.85 -16.14 4.24
CA ILE A 356 -11.86 -15.23 3.69
C ILE A 356 -11.97 -15.22 2.16
N LEU A 357 -12.18 -16.38 1.55
CA LEU A 357 -12.38 -16.53 0.11
C LEU A 357 -13.59 -15.70 -0.36
N ASP A 358 -14.73 -15.78 0.32
CA ASP A 358 -15.92 -14.96 0.05
C ASP A 358 -15.59 -13.46 0.09
N SER A 359 -14.93 -13.01 1.16
CA SER A 359 -14.57 -11.60 1.34
C SER A 359 -13.56 -11.10 0.30
N VAL A 360 -12.55 -11.90 -0.06
CA VAL A 360 -11.56 -11.53 -1.08
C VAL A 360 -12.16 -11.63 -2.49
N GLY A 361 -13.09 -12.54 -2.73
CA GLY A 361 -13.79 -12.65 -4.00
C GLY A 361 -14.64 -11.41 -4.31
N VAL A 362 -15.24 -10.77 -3.29
CA VAL A 362 -15.95 -9.49 -3.44
C VAL A 362 -15.04 -8.39 -3.99
N ILE A 363 -13.75 -8.36 -3.62
CA ILE A 363 -12.77 -7.40 -4.17
C ILE A 363 -12.62 -7.57 -5.68
N LEU A 364 -12.59 -8.82 -6.16
CA LEU A 364 -12.45 -9.14 -7.58
C LEU A 364 -13.73 -8.82 -8.37
N LEU A 365 -14.90 -9.13 -7.80
CA LEU A 365 -16.19 -8.76 -8.40
C LEU A 365 -16.38 -7.24 -8.44
N THR A 366 -15.98 -6.55 -7.38
CA THR A 366 -15.94 -5.09 -7.33
C THR A 366 -14.98 -4.51 -8.36
N GLY A 367 -13.81 -5.13 -8.54
CA GLY A 367 -12.88 -4.75 -9.60
C GLY A 367 -13.49 -4.92 -11.00
N SER A 368 -14.31 -5.97 -11.19
CA SER A 368 -15.05 -6.22 -12.44
C SER A 368 -16.12 -5.15 -12.67
N LEU A 369 -16.85 -4.73 -11.63
CA LEU A 369 -17.79 -3.60 -11.71
C LEU A 369 -17.08 -2.32 -12.16
N VAL A 370 -15.90 -2.02 -11.60
CA VAL A 370 -15.11 -0.85 -12.05
C VAL A 370 -14.65 -1.01 -13.50
N GLY A 371 -14.32 -2.23 -13.94
CA GLY A 371 -14.04 -2.52 -15.34
C GLY A 371 -15.23 -2.20 -16.27
N LEU A 372 -16.45 -2.57 -15.88
CA LEU A 372 -17.67 -2.23 -16.61
C LEU A 372 -17.88 -0.71 -16.68
N GLU A 373 -17.76 -0.01 -15.55
CA GLU A 373 -17.87 1.46 -15.49
C GLU A 373 -16.86 2.16 -16.41
N ARG A 374 -15.65 1.60 -16.53
CA ARG A 374 -14.57 2.12 -17.40
C ARG A 374 -14.63 1.61 -18.84
N LYS A 375 -15.59 0.73 -19.18
CA LYS A 375 -15.68 0.02 -20.47
C LYS A 375 -14.42 -0.78 -20.81
N ASP A 376 -13.67 -1.24 -19.79
CA ASP A 376 -12.54 -2.14 -19.94
C ASP A 376 -13.02 -3.58 -19.84
N PHE A 377 -13.58 -4.10 -20.93
CA PHE A 377 -14.16 -5.45 -20.96
C PHE A 377 -13.10 -6.55 -20.90
N GLY A 378 -11.83 -6.24 -21.19
CA GLY A 378 -10.73 -7.16 -20.97
C GLY A 378 -10.49 -7.38 -19.48
N LEU A 379 -10.46 -6.29 -18.70
CA LEU A 379 -10.39 -6.36 -17.24
C LEU A 379 -11.54 -7.18 -16.64
N VAL A 380 -12.77 -6.94 -17.10
CA VAL A 380 -13.97 -7.68 -16.64
C VAL A 380 -13.80 -9.18 -16.90
N LEU A 381 -13.51 -9.57 -18.15
CA LEU A 381 -13.37 -10.98 -18.51
C LEU A 381 -12.23 -11.65 -17.74
N GLY A 382 -11.07 -11.01 -17.63
CA GLY A 382 -9.90 -11.57 -16.92
C GLY A 382 -10.17 -11.79 -15.43
N LEU A 383 -10.80 -10.83 -14.75
CA LEU A 383 -11.15 -10.97 -13.33
C LEU A 383 -12.21 -12.05 -13.11
N LEU A 384 -13.25 -12.10 -13.94
CA LEU A 384 -14.31 -13.10 -13.80
C LEU A 384 -13.83 -14.50 -14.15
N HIS A 385 -12.96 -14.62 -15.16
CA HIS A 385 -12.30 -15.88 -15.48
C HIS A 385 -11.49 -16.39 -14.28
N PHE A 386 -10.70 -15.52 -13.63
CA PHE A 386 -9.96 -15.89 -12.42
C PHE A 386 -10.89 -16.41 -11.30
N VAL A 387 -11.97 -15.67 -11.02
CA VAL A 387 -12.92 -16.02 -9.98
C VAL A 387 -13.57 -17.38 -10.27
N CYS A 388 -14.12 -17.56 -11.47
CA CYS A 388 -14.94 -18.71 -11.81
C CYS A 388 -14.12 -19.99 -12.09
N THR A 389 -12.86 -19.86 -12.50
CA THR A 389 -12.04 -21.02 -12.91
C THR A 389 -10.92 -21.35 -11.93
N LYS A 390 -10.30 -20.35 -11.29
CA LYS A 390 -9.14 -20.55 -10.41
C LYS A 390 -9.54 -20.54 -8.95
N LEU A 391 -10.37 -19.59 -8.52
CA LEU A 391 -10.78 -19.45 -7.13
C LEU A 391 -11.88 -20.45 -6.75
N PHE A 392 -12.96 -20.50 -7.51
CA PHE A 392 -14.04 -21.47 -7.36
C PHE A 392 -13.89 -22.56 -8.42
N ARG A 393 -14.28 -23.81 -8.11
CA ARG A 393 -14.46 -24.81 -9.17
C ARG A 393 -15.83 -24.59 -9.80
N LEU A 394 -15.96 -24.86 -11.10
CA LEU A 394 -17.26 -24.83 -11.79
C LEU A 394 -18.31 -25.76 -11.13
N ASP A 395 -17.85 -26.80 -10.43
CA ASP A 395 -18.69 -27.72 -9.66
C ASP A 395 -19.04 -27.19 -8.24
N ASP A 396 -18.27 -26.24 -7.72
CA ASP A 396 -18.49 -25.59 -6.42
C ASP A 396 -19.50 -24.45 -6.62
N ARG A 397 -20.79 -24.80 -6.80
CA ARG A 397 -21.90 -23.84 -6.98
C ARG A 397 -22.22 -23.01 -5.73
N GLU A 398 -21.55 -23.30 -4.62
CA GLU A 398 -21.71 -22.62 -3.33
C GLU A 398 -20.75 -21.44 -3.21
N TRP A 399 -21.12 -20.31 -3.83
CA TRP A 399 -20.50 -19.04 -3.51
C TRP A 399 -20.93 -18.58 -2.11
N GLY A 400 -20.06 -17.83 -1.43
CA GLY A 400 -20.42 -17.25 -0.15
C GLY A 400 -21.45 -16.12 -0.30
N ASP A 401 -22.17 -15.84 0.80
CA ASP A 401 -23.32 -14.94 0.77
C ASP A 401 -22.95 -13.51 0.33
N ILE A 402 -21.72 -13.04 0.62
CA ILE A 402 -21.28 -11.68 0.27
C ILE A 402 -20.97 -11.57 -1.22
N MET A 403 -20.32 -12.58 -1.80
CA MET A 403 -20.11 -12.65 -3.24
C MET A 403 -21.43 -12.79 -4.00
N LEU A 404 -22.37 -13.58 -3.50
CA LEU A 404 -23.70 -13.71 -4.10
C LEU A 404 -24.45 -12.38 -4.11
N ALA A 405 -24.39 -11.61 -3.02
CA ALA A 405 -24.94 -10.25 -2.99
C ALA A 405 -24.27 -9.34 -4.04
N SER A 406 -22.95 -9.41 -4.19
CA SER A 406 -22.21 -8.62 -5.20
C SER A 406 -22.55 -9.05 -6.63
N LEU A 407 -22.88 -10.33 -6.84
CA LEU A 407 -23.28 -10.86 -8.14
C LEU A 407 -24.62 -10.29 -8.61
N GLN A 408 -25.54 -9.98 -7.68
CA GLN A 408 -26.84 -9.35 -7.98
C GLN A 408 -26.68 -7.98 -8.64
N ASP A 409 -25.65 -7.23 -8.26
CA ASP A 409 -25.36 -5.93 -8.87
C ASP A 409 -24.61 -6.08 -10.20
N LEU A 410 -23.73 -7.09 -10.30
CA LEU A 410 -22.82 -7.27 -11.43
C LEU A 410 -23.51 -7.89 -12.65
N TYR A 411 -24.25 -8.98 -12.47
CA TYR A 411 -24.80 -9.75 -13.59
C TYR A 411 -25.76 -8.94 -14.46
N PRO A 412 -26.76 -8.21 -13.91
CA PRO A 412 -27.65 -7.37 -14.71
C PRO A 412 -26.93 -6.23 -15.42
N GLN A 413 -25.83 -5.72 -14.84
CA GLN A 413 -25.02 -4.70 -15.50
C GLN A 413 -24.30 -5.24 -16.72
N ILE A 414 -23.78 -6.47 -16.66
CA ILE A 414 -23.18 -7.14 -17.83
C ILE A 414 -24.22 -7.30 -18.94
N GLU A 415 -25.44 -7.75 -18.62
CA GLU A 415 -26.51 -7.91 -19.60
C GLU A 415 -26.87 -6.59 -20.28
N ARG A 416 -27.06 -5.53 -19.49
CA ARG A 416 -27.33 -4.19 -19.99
C ARG A 416 -26.20 -3.67 -20.89
N GLU A 417 -24.95 -3.93 -20.53
CA GLU A 417 -23.78 -3.51 -21.31
C GLU A 417 -23.67 -4.27 -22.63
N ILE A 418 -24.03 -5.55 -22.69
CA ILE A 418 -24.08 -6.34 -23.94
C ILE A 418 -25.03 -5.70 -24.95
N GLU A 419 -26.19 -5.22 -24.50
CA GLU A 419 -27.20 -4.58 -25.37
C GLU A 419 -26.75 -3.20 -25.89
N GLN A 420 -25.96 -2.49 -25.09
CA GLN A 420 -25.49 -1.13 -25.41
C GLN A 420 -24.20 -1.13 -26.24
N GLN A 421 -23.51 -2.27 -26.33
CA GLN A 421 -22.16 -2.32 -26.87
C GLN A 421 -22.14 -2.51 -28.39
N ASN A 422 -21.52 -1.54 -29.07
CA ASN A 422 -21.42 -1.54 -30.54
C ASN A 422 -20.12 -2.20 -31.08
N ASN A 423 -19.09 -2.36 -30.25
CA ASN A 423 -17.84 -3.02 -30.66
C ASN A 423 -17.95 -4.53 -30.44
N GLU A 424 -17.80 -5.30 -31.52
CA GLU A 424 -17.89 -6.77 -31.52
C GLU A 424 -16.90 -7.43 -30.55
N ASP A 425 -15.64 -6.96 -30.49
CA ASP A 425 -14.65 -7.52 -29.55
C ASP A 425 -15.07 -7.31 -28.08
N GLY A 426 -15.57 -6.11 -27.76
CA GLY A 426 -16.08 -5.82 -26.41
C GLY A 426 -17.34 -6.63 -26.08
N ARG A 427 -18.24 -6.78 -27.06
CA ARG A 427 -19.47 -7.56 -26.93
C ARG A 427 -19.16 -9.05 -26.71
N GLN A 428 -18.20 -9.59 -27.45
CA GLN A 428 -17.74 -10.97 -27.29
C GLN A 428 -17.16 -11.19 -25.89
N LYS A 429 -16.30 -10.29 -25.39
CA LYS A 429 -15.74 -10.38 -24.04
C LYS A 429 -16.81 -10.35 -22.95
N LEU A 430 -17.82 -9.50 -23.11
CA LEU A 430 -18.97 -9.45 -22.20
C LEU A 430 -19.82 -10.71 -22.26
N GLN A 431 -20.04 -11.26 -23.46
CA GLN A 431 -20.78 -12.50 -23.65
C GLN A 431 -20.06 -13.69 -22.97
N SER A 432 -18.75 -13.82 -23.16
CA SER A 432 -17.94 -14.83 -22.44
C SER A 432 -17.96 -14.60 -20.92
N SER A 433 -17.96 -13.33 -20.48
CA SER A 433 -18.09 -12.99 -19.06
C SER A 433 -19.44 -13.44 -18.48
N LYS A 434 -20.52 -13.26 -19.24
CA LYS A 434 -21.87 -13.72 -18.88
C LYS A 434 -21.93 -15.24 -18.76
N GLU A 435 -21.39 -15.96 -19.74
CA GLU A 435 -21.35 -17.43 -19.77
C GLU A 435 -20.60 -18.01 -18.56
N LEU A 436 -19.54 -17.34 -18.07
CA LEU A 436 -18.83 -17.76 -16.86
C LEU A 436 -19.69 -17.66 -15.58
N LEU A 437 -20.57 -16.66 -15.51
CA LEU A 437 -21.39 -16.38 -14.32
C LEU A 437 -22.75 -17.10 -14.34
N GLU A 438 -23.27 -17.43 -15.53
CA GLU A 438 -24.60 -18.00 -15.73
C GLU A 438 -24.86 -19.28 -14.89
N PRO A 439 -23.92 -20.25 -14.76
CA PRO A 439 -24.14 -21.43 -13.93
C PRO A 439 -24.38 -21.11 -12.45
N VAL A 440 -23.66 -20.12 -11.92
CA VAL A 440 -23.77 -19.68 -10.52
C VAL A 440 -25.04 -18.86 -10.33
N TRP A 441 -25.33 -17.95 -11.27
CA TRP A 441 -26.53 -17.11 -11.25
C TRP A 441 -27.81 -17.96 -11.27
N MET A 442 -27.91 -18.88 -12.22
CA MET A 442 -29.09 -19.73 -12.40
C MET A 442 -29.32 -20.65 -11.20
N HIS A 443 -28.27 -21.26 -10.66
CA HIS A 443 -28.37 -22.12 -9.46
C HIS A 443 -28.90 -21.34 -8.25
N ASN A 444 -28.39 -20.14 -8.00
CA ASN A 444 -28.75 -19.36 -6.81
C ASN A 444 -30.09 -18.63 -6.93
N MET A 445 -30.54 -18.34 -8.16
CA MET A 445 -31.86 -17.76 -8.41
C MET A 445 -32.99 -18.80 -8.36
N TYR A 446 -32.77 -20.00 -8.91
CA TYR A 446 -33.84 -20.99 -9.08
C TYR A 446 -33.81 -22.17 -8.10
N GLU A 447 -32.65 -22.57 -7.58
CA GLU A 447 -32.54 -23.79 -6.75
C GLU A 447 -32.43 -23.52 -5.24
N THR A 448 -31.87 -22.37 -4.82
CA THR A 448 -31.68 -22.05 -3.39
C THR A 448 -32.51 -20.86 -2.88
N GLY A 449 -33.10 -20.04 -3.76
CA GLY A 449 -33.91 -18.86 -3.37
C GLY A 449 -33.15 -17.78 -2.58
N LYS A 450 -31.83 -17.95 -2.38
CA LYS A 450 -30.98 -17.03 -1.61
C LYS A 450 -30.84 -15.66 -2.25
N VAL A 451 -31.08 -15.57 -3.55
CA VAL A 451 -30.99 -14.34 -4.33
C VAL A 451 -32.36 -13.63 -4.41
N SER A 452 -33.46 -14.23 -3.93
CA SER A 452 -34.83 -13.67 -4.02
C SER A 452 -35.48 -13.32 -2.66
N MET A 453 -34.74 -12.80 -1.68
CA MET A 453 -35.35 -12.14 -0.51
C MET A 453 -35.47 -10.63 -0.74
N MET A 454 -36.23 -10.26 -1.77
CA MET A 454 -36.93 -8.99 -1.87
C MET A 454 -38.28 -9.30 -2.52
N GLU A 455 -39.18 -9.89 -1.74
CA GLU A 455 -40.62 -9.79 -2.01
C GLU A 455 -41.16 -8.61 -1.19
N GLU A 456 -41.63 -7.62 -1.96
CA GLU A 456 -42.51 -6.47 -1.66
C GLU A 456 -42.01 -5.28 -0.82
#